data_AF-A0A1S6WUM8-F1
#
_entry.id   AF-A0A1S6WUM8-F1
#
_cell.length_a   1.000
_cell.length_b   1.000
_cell.length_c   1.000
_cell.angle_alpha   90.00
_cell.angle_beta   90.00
_cell.angle_gamma   90.00
#
_symmetry.space_group_name_H-M   'P 1'
#
loop_
_entity.id
_entity.type
_entity.pdbx_description
1 polymer ?
#
loop_
_entity_poly.entity_id
_entity_poly.type
_entity_poly.pdbx_seq_one_letter_code
_entity_poly.pdbx_strand_id
1 'polypeptide(L)'
;MALGDKRYPKTARALILVPTRELAVQIEESIRMLAKGSHLSTCLILGGVSRSAQIKRMKTGVDVLIATPGRLMDLVCEKCIDLSQSRFLVLDETDRILDIGFIRDVQRIAKLLSNNAFFRRQCRKK
;
A
#
# COMPACT_ATOMS: atom_id res chain seq x y z
N MET A 1 -17.84 -5.90 1.91
CA MET A 1 -16.55 -5.56 2.53
C MET A 1 -16.57 -4.08 2.91
N ALA A 2 -17.06 -3.81 4.10
CA ALA A 2 -17.02 -2.49 4.75
C ALA A 2 -15.75 -2.38 5.62
N LEU A 3 -15.44 -1.17 6.07
CA LEU A 3 -14.44 -0.94 7.12
C LEU A 3 -14.89 -1.69 8.39
N GLY A 4 -14.07 -2.63 8.88
CA GLY A 4 -14.37 -3.46 10.06
C GLY A 4 -14.69 -4.93 9.78
N ASP A 5 -14.92 -5.33 8.51
CA ASP A 5 -15.14 -6.76 8.20
C ASP A 5 -13.86 -7.58 8.46
N LYS A 6 -13.96 -8.92 8.45
CA LYS A 6 -12.78 -9.81 8.50
C LYS A 6 -11.87 -9.54 7.30
N ARG A 7 -10.56 -9.45 7.55
CA ARG A 7 -9.52 -9.27 6.52
C ARG A 7 -9.09 -10.63 5.98
N TYR A 8 -8.80 -10.70 4.68
CA TYR A 8 -8.22 -11.92 4.11
C TYR A 8 -6.72 -11.98 4.41
N PRO A 9 -6.16 -13.16 4.72
CA PRO A 9 -4.74 -13.33 4.96
C PRO A 9 -3.89 -12.75 3.83
N LYS A 10 -2.78 -12.07 4.15
CA LYS A 10 -1.84 -11.47 3.17
C LYS A 10 -2.40 -10.34 2.30
N THR A 11 -3.63 -9.89 2.54
CA THR A 11 -4.28 -8.87 1.71
C THR A 11 -4.32 -7.48 2.36
N ALA A 12 -4.62 -6.48 1.54
CA ALA A 12 -4.95 -5.12 1.95
C ALA A 12 -6.25 -4.65 1.28
N ARG A 13 -7.00 -3.73 1.90
CA ARG A 13 -8.19 -3.12 1.29
C ARG A 13 -7.86 -1.85 0.52
N ALA A 14 -6.96 -1.05 1.08
CA ALA A 14 -6.43 0.15 0.48
C ALA A 14 -4.91 0.07 0.38
N LEU A 15 -4.38 0.54 -0.75
CA LEU A 15 -2.97 0.64 -1.03
C LEU A 15 -2.61 2.11 -1.28
N ILE A 16 -1.62 2.60 -0.56
CA ILE A 16 -0.98 3.90 -0.76
C ILE A 16 0.44 3.64 -1.24
N LEU A 17 0.75 4.06 -2.47
CA LEU A 17 2.10 4.01 -3.03
C LEU A 17 2.75 5.38 -2.90
N VAL A 18 3.97 5.38 -2.37
CA VAL A 18 4.78 6.58 -2.13
C VAL A 18 6.20 6.38 -2.68
N PRO A 19 6.89 7.45 -3.12
CA PRO A 19 8.19 7.31 -3.76
C PRO A 19 9.33 7.02 -2.78
N THR A 20 9.22 7.45 -1.52
CA THR A 20 10.31 7.39 -0.53
C THR A 20 9.89 6.71 0.78
N ARG A 21 10.90 6.31 1.57
CA ARG A 21 10.69 5.64 2.86
C ARG A 21 10.18 6.62 3.91
N GLU A 22 10.68 7.83 3.88
CA GLU A 22 10.40 8.91 4.82
C GLU A 22 8.93 9.33 4.71
N LEU A 23 8.43 9.52 3.48
CA LEU A 23 7.01 9.83 3.24
C LEU A 23 6.10 8.68 3.67
N ALA A 24 6.50 7.43 3.40
CA ALA A 24 5.77 6.25 3.87
C ALA A 24 5.57 6.27 5.40
N VAL A 25 6.64 6.51 6.15
CA VAL A 25 6.59 6.57 7.62
C VAL A 25 5.67 7.71 8.09
N GLN A 26 5.81 8.92 7.52
CA GLN A 26 4.98 10.07 7.89
C GLN A 26 3.48 9.82 7.65
N ILE A 27 3.13 9.18 6.54
CA ILE A 27 1.74 8.83 6.23
C ILE A 27 1.22 7.77 7.21
N GLU A 28 2.01 6.75 7.54
CA GLU A 28 1.58 5.74 8.52
C GLU A 28 1.33 6.35 9.90
N GLU A 29 2.23 7.22 10.38
CA GLU A 29 2.08 7.93 11.65
C GLU A 29 0.79 8.77 11.65
N SER A 30 0.56 9.51 10.57
CA SER A 30 -0.66 10.31 10.38
C SER A 30 -1.92 9.45 10.44
N ILE A 31 -1.94 8.31 9.73
CA ILE A 31 -3.08 7.39 9.75
C ILE A 31 -3.27 6.80 11.14
N ARG A 32 -2.21 6.40 11.84
CA ARG A 32 -2.30 5.85 13.20
C ARG A 32 -2.87 6.85 14.20
N MET A 33 -2.49 8.12 14.09
CA MET A 33 -3.05 9.19 14.91
C MET A 33 -4.55 9.37 14.66
N LEU A 34 -4.97 9.41 13.39
CA LEU A 34 -6.37 9.55 13.00
C LEU A 34 -7.21 8.32 13.33
N ALA A 35 -6.61 7.13 13.26
CA ALA A 35 -7.27 5.86 13.54
C ALA A 35 -7.32 5.52 15.03
N LYS A 36 -6.86 6.40 15.92
CA LYS A 36 -6.86 6.16 17.36
C LYS A 36 -8.29 5.88 17.87
N GLY A 37 -8.46 4.74 18.54
CA GLY A 37 -9.78 4.27 19.01
C GLY A 37 -10.60 3.51 17.96
N SER A 38 -10.06 3.26 16.77
CA SER A 38 -10.67 2.41 15.75
C SER A 38 -9.99 1.03 15.66
N HIS A 39 -10.65 0.09 14.98
CA HIS A 39 -10.09 -1.23 14.68
C HIS A 39 -9.22 -1.24 13.42
N LEU A 40 -8.84 -0.08 12.88
CA LEU A 40 -8.12 0.03 11.60
C LEU A 40 -6.67 -0.46 11.77
N SER A 41 -6.26 -1.42 10.93
CA SER A 41 -4.90 -1.93 10.93
C SER A 41 -4.10 -1.43 9.72
N THR A 42 -2.84 -1.07 9.98
CA THR A 42 -1.90 -0.61 8.97
C THR A 42 -0.64 -1.48 8.92
N CYS A 43 0.01 -1.48 7.76
CA CYS A 43 1.34 -2.04 7.56
C CYS A 43 2.17 -1.15 6.64
N LEU A 44 3.46 -1.01 6.96
CA LEU A 44 4.47 -0.36 6.14
C LEU A 44 5.32 -1.39 5.39
N ILE A 45 5.44 -1.22 4.08
CA ILE A 45 6.24 -2.09 3.20
C ILE A 45 7.29 -1.26 2.48
N LEU A 46 8.54 -1.33 2.94
CA LEU A 46 9.63 -0.51 2.43
C LEU A 46 11.01 -1.16 2.61
N GLY A 47 11.95 -0.70 1.78
CA GLY A 47 13.35 -1.14 1.76
C GLY A 47 14.09 -0.85 3.07
N GLY A 48 15.19 -1.56 3.33
CA GLY A 48 16.02 -1.32 4.53
C GLY A 48 15.40 -1.75 5.87
N VAL A 49 14.23 -2.37 5.86
CA VAL A 49 13.58 -3.00 7.04
C VAL A 49 13.47 -4.50 6.82
N SER A 50 13.47 -5.27 7.90
CA SER A 50 13.35 -6.74 7.89
C SER A 50 12.14 -7.20 7.07
N ARG A 51 12.41 -8.06 6.07
CA ARG A 51 11.37 -8.68 5.24
C ARG A 51 10.46 -9.57 6.07
N SER A 52 11.04 -10.39 6.96
CA SER A 52 10.29 -11.32 7.81
C SER A 52 9.29 -10.60 8.73
N ALA A 53 9.65 -9.41 9.23
CA ALA A 53 8.75 -8.59 10.03
C ALA A 53 7.55 -8.09 9.21
N GLN A 54 7.81 -7.62 7.98
CA GLN A 54 6.78 -7.17 7.04
C GLN A 54 5.83 -8.31 6.65
N ILE A 55 6.37 -9.49 6.31
CA ILE A 55 5.58 -10.69 5.99
C ILE A 55 4.73 -11.11 7.20
N LYS A 56 5.32 -11.13 8.40
CA LYS A 56 4.60 -11.47 9.64
C LYS A 56 3.42 -10.53 9.88
N ARG A 57 3.61 -9.21 9.68
CA ARG A 57 2.55 -8.20 9.84
C ARG A 57 1.41 -8.39 8.83
N MET A 58 1.74 -8.82 7.61
CA MET A 58 0.75 -9.09 6.57
C MET A 58 0.00 -10.42 6.73
N LYS A 59 0.46 -11.36 7.58
CA LYS A 59 -0.14 -12.70 7.72
C LYS A 59 -1.66 -12.68 7.90
N THR A 60 -2.19 -11.78 8.73
CA THR A 60 -3.64 -11.67 8.99
C THR A 60 -4.38 -10.72 8.04
N GLY A 61 -3.65 -10.03 7.17
CA GLY A 61 -4.17 -8.94 6.34
C GLY A 61 -4.30 -7.62 7.11
N VAL A 62 -4.34 -6.52 6.36
CA VAL A 62 -4.49 -5.15 6.88
C VAL A 62 -5.58 -4.36 6.18
N ASP A 63 -6.05 -3.27 6.78
CA ASP A 63 -6.96 -2.35 6.08
C ASP A 63 -6.20 -1.46 5.11
N VAL A 64 -5.11 -0.86 5.58
CA VAL A 64 -4.32 0.09 4.80
C VAL A 64 -2.87 -0.38 4.72
N LEU A 65 -2.40 -0.55 3.49
CA LEU A 65 -1.03 -0.85 3.16
C LEU A 65 -0.35 0.41 2.61
N ILE A 66 0.73 0.84 3.25
CA ILE A 66 1.56 1.95 2.76
C ILE A 66 2.87 1.35 2.28
N ALA A 67 3.26 1.63 1.04
CA ALA A 67 4.41 0.95 0.46
C ALA A 67 5.21 1.77 -0.55
N THR A 68 6.51 1.48 -0.64
CA THR A 68 7.31 1.89 -1.79
C THR A 68 7.22 0.83 -2.91
N PRO A 69 7.14 1.22 -4.20
CA PRO A 69 6.84 0.30 -5.31
C PRO A 69 7.76 -0.92 -5.38
N GLY A 70 9.09 -0.73 -5.32
CA GLY A 70 10.06 -1.82 -5.47
C GLY A 70 9.88 -2.91 -4.41
N ARG A 71 9.86 -2.54 -3.13
CA ARG A 71 9.70 -3.53 -2.04
C ARG A 71 8.34 -4.23 -2.09
N LEU A 72 7.28 -3.50 -2.44
CA LEU A 72 5.96 -4.12 -2.60
C LEU A 72 5.99 -5.17 -3.69
N MET A 73 6.56 -4.83 -4.85
CA MET A 73 6.64 -5.73 -5.99
C MET A 73 7.43 -7.00 -5.65
N ASP A 74 8.54 -6.89 -4.91
CA ASP A 74 9.31 -8.04 -4.42
C ASP A 74 8.43 -9.02 -3.64
N LEU A 75 7.67 -8.51 -2.66
CA LEU A 75 6.83 -9.33 -1.78
C LEU A 75 5.59 -9.90 -2.49
N VAL A 76 5.09 -9.19 -3.50
CA VAL A 76 4.01 -9.67 -4.36
C VAL A 76 4.50 -10.79 -5.28
N CYS A 77 5.66 -10.63 -5.92
CA CYS A 77 6.30 -11.66 -6.75
C CYS A 77 6.55 -12.95 -5.95
N GLU A 78 6.94 -12.83 -4.68
CA GLU A 78 7.16 -13.95 -3.77
C GLU A 78 5.86 -14.52 -3.16
N LYS A 79 4.67 -14.04 -3.56
CA LYS A 79 3.36 -14.46 -3.03
C LYS A 79 3.22 -14.28 -1.51
N CYS A 80 3.95 -13.31 -0.96
CA CYS A 80 3.86 -12.89 0.43
C CYS A 80 2.73 -11.89 0.67
N ILE A 81 2.38 -11.11 -0.35
CA ILE A 81 1.27 -10.15 -0.35
C ILE A 81 0.37 -10.43 -1.56
N ASP A 82 -0.94 -10.39 -1.33
CA ASP A 82 -1.96 -10.49 -2.37
C ASP A 82 -2.75 -9.18 -2.45
N LEU A 83 -2.76 -8.56 -3.62
CA LEU A 83 -3.44 -7.28 -3.86
C LEU A 83 -4.84 -7.45 -4.47
N SER A 84 -5.31 -8.69 -4.67
CA SER A 84 -6.63 -8.99 -5.26
C SER A 84 -7.81 -8.39 -4.50
N GLN A 85 -7.63 -8.10 -3.19
CA GLN A 85 -8.66 -7.48 -2.34
C GLN A 85 -8.51 -5.95 -2.20
N SER A 86 -7.48 -5.36 -2.83
CA SER A 86 -7.25 -3.93 -2.82
C SER A 86 -8.24 -3.25 -3.76
N ARG A 87 -9.09 -2.37 -3.20
CA ARG A 87 -10.12 -1.60 -3.91
C ARG A 87 -9.79 -0.12 -4.04
N PHE A 88 -8.80 0.34 -3.29
CA PHE A 88 -8.37 1.73 -3.34
C PHE A 88 -6.87 1.76 -3.63
N LEU A 89 -6.50 2.53 -4.65
CA LEU A 89 -5.11 2.85 -4.95
C LEU A 89 -4.95 4.36 -4.86
N VAL A 90 -4.03 4.79 -4.00
CA VAL A 90 -3.57 6.17 -3.92
C VAL A 90 -2.12 6.20 -4.38
N LEU A 91 -1.82 7.06 -5.34
CA LEU A 91 -0.44 7.37 -5.73
C LEU A 91 -0.11 8.75 -5.17
N ASP A 92 0.85 8.81 -4.26
CA ASP A 92 1.39 10.07 -3.78
C ASP A 92 2.60 10.49 -4.64
N GLU A 93 2.79 11.79 -4.83
CA GLU A 93 3.87 12.35 -5.67
C GLU A 93 4.07 11.57 -7.00
N THR A 94 2.98 11.42 -7.76
CA THR A 94 2.95 10.51 -8.93
C THR A 94 4.00 10.89 -9.98
N ASP A 95 4.26 12.17 -10.17
CA ASP A 95 5.35 12.71 -11.00
C ASP A 95 6.71 12.14 -10.59
N ARG A 96 7.07 12.18 -9.31
CA ARG A 96 8.33 11.58 -8.82
C ARG A 96 8.38 10.08 -9.01
N ILE A 97 7.27 9.38 -8.81
CA ILE A 97 7.19 7.94 -9.07
C ILE A 97 7.51 7.63 -10.55
N LEU A 98 7.09 8.50 -11.48
CA LEU A 98 7.41 8.35 -12.90
C LEU A 98 8.89 8.68 -13.17
N ASP A 99 9.42 9.75 -12.58
CA ASP A 99 10.79 10.24 -12.82
C ASP A 99 11.87 9.29 -12.30
N ILE A 100 11.61 8.60 -11.18
CA ILE A 100 12.55 7.63 -10.58
C ILE A 100 12.51 6.27 -11.33
N GLY A 101 11.63 6.12 -12.31
CA GLY A 101 11.55 4.92 -13.15
C GLY A 101 10.64 3.82 -12.60
N PHE A 102 9.84 4.10 -11.57
CA PHE A 102 8.90 3.11 -11.00
C PHE A 102 7.61 2.92 -11.81
N ILE A 103 7.48 3.60 -12.96
CA ILE A 103 6.29 3.48 -13.82
C ILE A 103 5.91 2.02 -14.13
N ARG A 104 6.90 1.16 -14.40
CA ARG A 104 6.65 -0.26 -14.73
C ARG A 104 6.11 -1.02 -13.53
N ASP A 105 6.64 -0.77 -12.33
CA ASP A 105 6.18 -1.41 -11.10
C ASP A 105 4.78 -0.94 -10.75
N VAL A 106 4.49 0.36 -10.86
CA VAL A 106 3.14 0.89 -10.63
C VAL A 106 2.13 0.32 -11.63
N GLN A 107 2.48 0.22 -12.90
CA GLN A 107 1.61 -0.42 -13.91
C GLN A 107 1.35 -1.89 -13.59
N ARG A 108 2.36 -2.63 -13.12
CA ARG A 108 2.19 -4.03 -12.69
C ARG A 108 1.30 -4.13 -11.48
N ILE A 109 1.54 -3.31 -10.45
CA ILE A 109 0.75 -3.25 -9.23
C ILE A 109 -0.71 -2.93 -9.57
N ALA A 110 -0.97 -1.93 -10.40
CA ALA A 110 -2.32 -1.54 -10.80
C ALA A 110 -3.11 -2.68 -11.46
N LYS A 111 -2.44 -3.52 -12.26
CA LYS A 111 -3.06 -4.71 -12.89
C LYS A 111 -3.39 -5.84 -11.92
N LEU A 112 -2.80 -5.84 -10.72
CA LEU A 112 -3.04 -6.85 -9.69
C LEU A 112 -4.16 -6.47 -8.72
N LEU A 113 -4.67 -5.23 -8.81
CA LEU A 113 -5.77 -4.76 -7.99
C LEU A 113 -7.10 -5.34 -8.46
N SER A 114 -8.12 -5.28 -7.60
CA SER A 114 -9.48 -5.62 -8.01
C SER A 114 -9.97 -4.73 -9.15
N ASN A 115 -10.79 -5.27 -10.06
CA ASN A 115 -11.28 -4.59 -11.27
C ASN A 115 -11.99 -3.23 -11.04
N ASN A 116 -12.36 -2.91 -9.79
CA ASN A 116 -13.02 -1.67 -9.39
C ASN A 116 -12.12 -0.73 -8.58
N ALA A 117 -10.79 -0.89 -8.66
CA ALA A 117 -9.87 -0.09 -7.89
C ALA A 117 -10.00 1.40 -8.24
N PHE A 118 -10.49 2.22 -7.29
CA PHE A 118 -10.73 3.64 -7.54
C PHE A 118 -9.42 4.42 -7.41
N PHE A 119 -8.96 5.00 -8.51
CA PHE A 119 -7.83 5.92 -8.56
C PHE A 119 -8.30 7.34 -8.24
N ARG A 120 -8.10 7.81 -7.01
CA ARG A 120 -8.40 9.21 -6.70
C ARG A 120 -7.19 10.07 -7.08
N ARG A 121 -7.25 10.70 -8.26
CA ARG A 121 -6.32 11.76 -8.67
C ARG A 121 -6.32 12.83 -7.58
N GLN A 122 -5.22 12.99 -6.86
CA GLN A 122 -4.93 14.21 -6.12
C GLN A 122 -3.90 15.07 -6.88
N CYS A 123 -4.01 15.11 -8.22
CA CYS A 123 -3.49 16.24 -8.97
C CYS A 123 -4.40 17.44 -8.71
N ARG A 124 -4.07 18.26 -7.72
CA ARG A 124 -4.44 19.67 -7.81
C ARG A 124 -3.64 20.25 -8.97
N LYS A 125 -4.35 20.78 -9.97
CA LYS A 125 -3.79 21.66 -10.98
C LYS A 125 -2.95 22.74 -10.26
N LYS A 126 -1.68 22.83 -10.61
CA LYS A 126 -1.01 24.09 -10.95
C LYS A 126 -0.06 23.81 -12.09
#